data_AF-R7SGX5-F1
#
_entry.id   AF-R7SGX5-F1
#
_cell.length_a   1.000
_cell.length_b   1.000
_cell.length_c   1.000
_cell.angle_alpha   90.00
_cell.angle_beta   90.00
_cell.angle_gamma   90.00
#
_symmetry.space_group_name_H-M   'P 1'
#
loop_
_entity.id
_entity.type
_entity.pdbx_description
1 polymer ?
#
loop_
_entity_poly.entity_id
_entity_poly.type
_entity_poly.pdbx_seq_one_letter_code
_entity_poly.pdbx_strand_id
1 'polypeptide(L)'
;MGNQLVLLSAEEFRDIVLAIPDGSRFSHIPRHELTTNPFGELQGASEMTNLEVCMALLEAIDQHRLAPGCIAACCSARPDFCVIDGDGDTLDAALFDHDVELSSSRAPWTAQEVPIVFRQCGVDDEFCCDRNRHMEDDVEKRKEMLSKYLRYAAVLFDVQQRFFLVMIAVTGRTFRVLRWDRSRVVMSSAVDYFTNWQLFCDILWHISLAHRYVPEMLGADPTAVRLSSRDARWRRMAAAANGHGSDFDEHMRLLGDDESSEPSTLDHARNAFRETLTSTH
;
A
#
# COMPACT_ATOMS: atom_id res chain seq x y z
N MET A 1 21.77 2.70 1.91
CA MET A 1 21.86 1.79 0.76
C MET A 1 21.21 2.50 -0.43
N GLY A 2 21.88 2.56 -1.58
CA GLY A 2 21.37 3.29 -2.74
C GLY A 2 20.32 2.46 -3.47
N ASN A 3 19.04 2.80 -3.33
CA ASN A 3 17.99 2.22 -4.16
C ASN A 3 18.25 2.63 -5.61
N GLN A 4 18.46 1.64 -6.48
CA GLN A 4 18.61 1.89 -7.90
C GLN A 4 17.23 2.27 -8.46
N LEU A 5 17.11 3.50 -8.97
CA LEU A 5 15.91 3.98 -9.66
C LEU A 5 15.96 3.59 -11.14
N VAL A 6 14.87 2.99 -11.62
CA VAL A 6 14.60 2.79 -13.05
C VAL A 6 13.40 3.65 -13.42
N LEU A 7 13.54 4.46 -14.46
CA LEU A 7 12.50 5.35 -14.97
C LEU A 7 11.92 4.76 -16.27
N LEU A 8 10.60 4.63 -16.32
CA LEU A 8 9.86 4.17 -17.49
C LEU A 8 8.81 5.22 -17.88
N SER A 9 8.32 5.22 -19.12
CA SER A 9 7.04 5.86 -19.41
C SER A 9 5.90 5.16 -18.66
N ALA A 10 4.76 5.82 -18.48
CA ALA A 10 3.61 5.20 -17.83
C ALA A 10 3.03 4.03 -18.66
N GLU A 11 3.13 4.12 -19.99
CA GLU A 11 2.77 3.07 -20.93
C GLU A 11 3.70 1.86 -20.80
N GLU A 12 5.03 2.07 -20.79
CA GLU A 12 5.99 0.99 -20.56
C GLU A 12 5.82 0.36 -19.17
N PHE A 13 5.53 1.18 -18.14
CA PHE A 13 5.25 0.65 -16.82
C PHE A 13 4.03 -0.28 -16.86
N ARG A 14 2.93 0.14 -17.49
CA ARG A 14 1.74 -0.71 -17.67
C ARG A 14 2.11 -2.00 -18.42
N ASP A 15 2.82 -1.89 -19.53
CA ASP A 15 3.08 -3.00 -20.44
C ASP A 15 4.16 -3.98 -19.95
N ILE A 16 5.01 -3.57 -19.02
CA ILE A 16 6.09 -4.41 -18.46
C ILE A 16 5.74 -4.86 -17.03
N VAL A 17 5.28 -3.94 -16.18
CA VAL A 17 5.10 -4.20 -14.74
C VAL A 17 3.70 -4.71 -14.45
N LEU A 18 2.68 -4.18 -15.14
CA LEU A 18 1.28 -4.58 -14.97
C LEU A 18 0.77 -5.46 -16.12
N ALA A 19 1.70 -6.05 -16.88
CA ALA A 19 1.41 -6.87 -18.05
C ALA A 19 0.55 -8.08 -17.67
N ILE A 20 -0.67 -8.17 -18.20
CA ILE A 20 -1.53 -9.33 -17.99
C ILE A 20 -0.93 -10.51 -18.79
N PRO A 21 -0.65 -11.66 -18.17
CA PRO A 21 -0.06 -12.79 -18.88
C PRO A 21 -0.92 -13.25 -20.06
N ASP A 22 -0.28 -13.46 -21.22
CA ASP A 22 -0.92 -13.98 -22.42
C ASP A 22 -1.53 -15.37 -22.16
N GLY A 23 -2.74 -15.59 -22.67
CA GLY A 23 -3.47 -16.85 -22.47
C GLY A 23 -4.01 -17.05 -21.05
N SER A 24 -3.86 -16.05 -20.16
CA SER A 24 -4.62 -16.03 -18.92
C SER A 24 -6.12 -15.98 -19.26
N ARG A 25 -6.95 -16.64 -18.44
CA ARG A 25 -8.42 -16.63 -18.58
C ARG A 25 -9.05 -15.23 -18.47
N PHE A 26 -8.22 -14.19 -18.31
CA PHE A 26 -8.57 -12.80 -18.02
C PHE A 26 -8.34 -11.86 -19.20
N SER A 27 -7.65 -12.30 -20.27
CA SER A 27 -7.43 -11.49 -21.49
C SER A 27 -8.73 -11.09 -22.20
N HIS A 28 -9.86 -11.69 -21.82
CA HIS A 28 -11.18 -11.44 -22.39
C HIS A 28 -12.06 -10.54 -21.53
N ILE A 29 -11.62 -10.14 -20.33
CA ILE A 29 -12.42 -9.24 -19.49
C ILE A 29 -12.35 -7.85 -20.14
N PRO A 30 -13.46 -7.26 -20.59
CA PRO A 30 -13.41 -5.95 -21.20
C PRO A 30 -13.27 -4.88 -20.12
N ARG A 31 -12.46 -3.86 -20.40
CA ARG A 31 -12.48 -2.61 -19.64
C ARG A 31 -13.83 -1.94 -19.82
N HIS A 32 -14.31 -1.25 -18.79
CA HIS A 32 -15.46 -0.36 -18.95
C HIS A 32 -15.07 0.80 -19.89
N GLU A 33 -15.72 0.91 -21.04
CA GLU A 33 -15.53 2.04 -21.94
C GLU A 33 -16.25 3.26 -21.37
N LEU A 34 -15.48 4.27 -20.97
CA LEU A 34 -16.00 5.57 -20.60
C LEU A 34 -15.97 6.48 -21.82
N THR A 35 -17.05 7.23 -22.03
CA THR A 35 -17.17 8.21 -23.13
C THR A 35 -16.73 9.61 -22.72
N THR A 36 -16.63 9.85 -21.41
CA THR A 36 -16.26 11.14 -20.83
C THR A 36 -15.15 10.95 -19.80
N ASN A 37 -14.36 11.99 -19.58
CA ASN A 37 -13.32 12.00 -18.57
C ASN A 37 -13.95 11.86 -17.16
N PRO A 38 -13.68 10.78 -16.41
CA PRO A 38 -14.21 10.60 -15.05
C PRO A 38 -13.59 11.58 -14.04
N PHE A 39 -12.45 12.19 -14.38
CA PHE A 39 -11.75 13.15 -13.50
C PHE A 39 -12.11 14.60 -13.83
N GLY A 40 -13.30 14.85 -14.37
CA GLY A 40 -13.76 16.18 -14.78
C GLY A 40 -13.63 17.24 -13.67
N GLU A 41 -13.99 16.88 -12.45
CA GLU A 41 -13.94 17.75 -11.27
C GLU A 41 -12.50 18.10 -10.83
N LEU A 42 -11.52 17.30 -11.25
CA LEU A 42 -10.10 17.46 -10.94
C LEU A 42 -9.34 18.29 -11.99
N GLN A 43 -10.03 19.00 -12.88
CA GLN A 43 -9.39 19.89 -13.86
C GLN A 43 -8.46 20.92 -13.18
N GLY A 44 -8.87 21.42 -12.01
CA GLY A 44 -8.18 22.40 -11.17
C GLY A 44 -7.28 21.80 -10.08
N ALA A 45 -6.97 20.49 -10.12
CA ALA A 45 -6.26 19.79 -9.05
C ALA A 45 -4.88 20.36 -8.69
N SER A 46 -4.26 21.17 -9.54
CA SER A 46 -3.00 21.87 -9.23
C SER A 46 -3.14 22.97 -8.17
N GLU A 47 -4.35 23.52 -7.99
CA GLU A 47 -4.65 24.62 -7.06
C GLU A 47 -5.43 24.12 -5.83
N MET A 48 -5.90 22.87 -5.86
CA MET A 48 -6.63 22.22 -4.78
C MET A 48 -5.69 21.74 -3.68
N THR A 49 -6.22 21.59 -2.47
CA THR A 49 -5.53 20.92 -1.36
C THR A 49 -5.43 19.41 -1.60
N ASN A 50 -4.45 18.74 -0.99
CA ASN A 50 -4.34 17.28 -1.06
C ASN A 50 -5.63 16.55 -0.62
N LEU A 51 -6.36 17.09 0.36
CA LEU A 51 -7.61 16.52 0.83
C LEU A 51 -8.70 16.59 -0.24
N GLU A 52 -8.88 17.74 -0.88
CA GLU A 52 -9.86 17.91 -1.95
C GLU A 52 -9.54 17.00 -3.15
N VAL A 53 -8.27 16.95 -3.56
CA VAL A 53 -7.83 16.06 -4.65
C VAL A 53 -8.09 14.60 -4.28
N CYS A 54 -7.76 14.19 -3.06
CA CYS A 54 -7.99 12.82 -2.61
C CYS A 54 -9.47 12.45 -2.61
N MET A 55 -10.33 13.25 -1.97
CA MET A 55 -11.75 12.92 -1.87
C MET A 55 -12.38 12.81 -3.26
N ALA A 56 -12.14 13.78 -4.14
CA ALA A 56 -12.67 13.77 -5.50
C ALA A 56 -12.07 12.63 -6.35
N LEU A 57 -10.80 12.28 -6.17
CA LEU A 57 -10.18 11.17 -6.90
C LEU A 57 -10.74 9.81 -6.48
N LEU A 58 -10.84 9.55 -5.17
CA LEU A 58 -11.41 8.30 -4.66
C LEU A 58 -12.89 8.17 -5.08
N GLU A 59 -13.66 9.25 -4.98
CA GLU A 59 -15.05 9.29 -5.44
C GLU A 59 -15.15 8.99 -6.94
N ALA A 60 -14.30 9.59 -7.79
CA ALA A 60 -14.29 9.32 -9.22
C ALA A 60 -13.94 7.84 -9.54
N ILE A 61 -12.99 7.25 -8.80
CA ILE A 61 -12.61 5.84 -8.97
C ILE A 61 -13.79 4.92 -8.69
N ASP A 62 -14.50 5.15 -7.59
CA ASP A 62 -15.61 4.31 -7.15
C ASP A 62 -16.88 4.54 -7.98
N GLN A 63 -17.26 5.81 -8.21
CA GLN A 63 -18.45 6.19 -8.97
C GLN A 63 -18.41 5.64 -10.40
N HIS A 64 -17.24 5.70 -11.05
CA HIS A 64 -17.05 5.21 -12.41
C HIS A 64 -16.56 3.76 -12.48
N ARG A 65 -16.38 3.10 -11.33
CA ARG A 65 -15.91 1.70 -11.22
C ARG A 65 -14.60 1.46 -11.99
N LEU A 66 -13.64 2.36 -11.82
CA LEU A 66 -12.37 2.34 -12.56
C LEU A 66 -11.46 1.18 -12.15
N ALA A 67 -11.61 0.67 -10.93
CA ALA A 67 -10.91 -0.50 -10.43
C ALA A 67 -11.89 -1.59 -9.95
N PRO A 68 -12.55 -2.34 -10.87
CA PRO A 68 -13.55 -3.33 -10.50
C PRO A 68 -13.04 -4.40 -9.52
N GLY A 69 -13.70 -4.54 -8.37
CA GLY A 69 -13.29 -5.48 -7.31
C GLY A 69 -12.37 -4.89 -6.27
N CYS A 70 -12.03 -3.61 -6.42
CA CYS A 70 -11.44 -2.82 -5.37
C CYS A 70 -12.43 -1.73 -4.93
N ILE A 71 -12.18 -1.18 -3.75
CA ILE A 71 -12.80 0.06 -3.26
C ILE A 71 -11.70 1.08 -2.97
N ALA A 72 -11.91 2.33 -3.37
CA ALA A 72 -10.97 3.43 -3.14
C ALA A 72 -11.37 4.18 -1.85
N ALA A 73 -10.55 4.09 -0.81
CA ALA A 73 -10.91 4.67 0.49
C ALA A 73 -9.73 5.35 1.19
N CYS A 74 -10.05 6.25 2.11
CA CYS A 74 -9.07 6.77 3.06
C CYS A 74 -8.70 5.68 4.08
N CYS A 75 -7.49 5.74 4.61
CA CYS A 75 -7.03 4.82 5.64
C CYS A 75 -7.48 5.29 7.04
N SER A 76 -7.64 4.31 7.94
CA SER A 76 -7.72 4.52 9.38
C SER A 76 -6.39 5.05 9.94
N ALA A 77 -6.31 5.20 11.26
CA ALA A 77 -5.04 5.51 11.92
C ALA A 77 -3.95 4.49 11.51
N ARG A 78 -2.72 5.00 11.36
CA ARG A 78 -1.52 4.19 11.13
C ARG A 78 -1.23 3.31 12.35
N PRO A 79 -0.51 2.19 12.18
CA PRO A 79 -0.03 1.41 13.31
C PRO A 79 0.89 2.25 14.22
N ASP A 80 0.77 2.08 15.55
CA ASP A 80 1.43 2.95 16.55
C ASP A 80 2.96 3.01 16.46
N PHE A 81 3.61 1.97 15.91
CA PHE A 81 5.06 1.92 15.73
C PHE A 81 5.55 2.69 14.49
N CYS A 82 4.64 3.23 13.68
CA CYS A 82 4.95 3.85 12.41
C CYS A 82 5.23 5.34 12.59
N VAL A 83 6.50 5.72 12.70
CA VAL A 83 6.92 7.13 12.67
C VAL A 83 7.38 7.51 11.26
N ILE A 84 6.49 8.11 10.49
CA ILE A 84 6.82 8.74 9.21
C ILE A 84 6.95 10.26 9.48
N ASP A 85 8.18 10.76 9.61
CA ASP A 85 8.44 12.18 9.91
C ASP A 85 7.71 13.11 8.91
N GLY A 86 7.13 14.20 9.40
CA GLY A 86 6.26 15.11 8.62
C GLY A 86 4.76 14.93 8.88
N ASP A 87 4.41 14.40 10.05
CA ASP A 87 3.16 13.71 10.43
C ASP A 87 1.91 14.59 10.62
N GLY A 88 1.82 15.73 9.93
CA GLY A 88 0.62 16.58 9.95
C GLY A 88 -0.43 16.21 8.91
N ASP A 89 0.00 15.94 7.67
CA ASP A 89 -0.87 16.15 6.50
C ASP A 89 -0.79 15.08 5.41
N THR A 90 -0.07 13.97 5.60
CA THR A 90 -0.09 12.90 4.57
C THR A 90 -1.41 12.15 4.68
N LEU A 91 -2.33 12.47 3.78
CA LEU A 91 -3.58 11.76 3.62
C LEU A 91 -3.30 10.38 3.04
N ASP A 92 -3.48 9.36 3.88
CA ASP A 92 -3.30 7.98 3.50
C ASP A 92 -4.60 7.46 2.86
N ALA A 93 -4.50 6.95 1.64
CA ALA A 93 -5.59 6.28 0.95
C ALA A 93 -5.04 5.10 0.16
N ALA A 94 -5.92 4.20 -0.26
CA ALA A 94 -5.52 3.06 -1.08
C ALA A 94 -6.72 2.49 -1.84
N LEU A 95 -6.38 1.58 -2.76
CA LEU A 95 -7.30 0.55 -3.22
C LEU A 95 -7.26 -0.61 -2.23
N PHE A 96 -8.45 -1.05 -1.81
CA PHE A 96 -8.66 -2.19 -0.92
C PHE A 96 -9.48 -3.26 -1.64
N ASP A 97 -9.47 -4.48 -1.11
CA ASP A 97 -10.45 -5.47 -1.52
C ASP A 97 -11.88 -4.96 -1.26
N HIS A 98 -12.80 -5.25 -2.19
CA HIS A 98 -14.17 -4.75 -2.11
C HIS A 98 -14.96 -5.28 -0.90
N ASP A 99 -14.52 -6.38 -0.29
CA ASP A 99 -15.11 -6.97 0.92
C ASP A 99 -14.46 -6.44 2.22
N VAL A 100 -13.56 -5.45 2.14
CA VAL A 100 -12.94 -4.86 3.33
C VAL A 100 -13.99 -4.20 4.24
N GLU A 101 -13.87 -4.44 5.54
CA GLU A 101 -14.73 -3.76 6.53
C GLU A 101 -14.27 -2.30 6.70
N LEU A 102 -15.14 -1.35 6.33
CA LEU A 102 -14.90 0.08 6.50
C LEU A 102 -15.47 0.57 7.85
N SER A 103 -14.67 1.32 8.59
CA SER A 103 -15.10 2.07 9.78
C SER A 103 -15.14 3.56 9.47
N SER A 104 -16.32 4.19 9.52
CA SER A 104 -16.48 5.63 9.23
C SER A 104 -15.88 6.06 7.88
N SER A 105 -16.13 5.26 6.83
CA SER A 105 -15.57 5.44 5.47
C SER A 105 -14.05 5.37 5.39
N ARG A 106 -13.40 4.77 6.39
CA ARG A 106 -11.97 4.49 6.43
C ARG A 106 -11.72 3.00 6.51
N ALA A 107 -10.79 2.53 5.71
CA ALA A 107 -10.35 1.13 5.72
C ALA A 107 -9.15 0.95 6.66
N PRO A 108 -8.95 -0.23 7.26
CA PRO A 108 -7.77 -0.52 8.06
C PRO A 108 -6.49 -0.26 7.26
N TRP A 109 -5.57 0.51 7.82
CA TRP A 109 -4.29 0.84 7.16
C TRP A 109 -3.51 -0.41 6.74
N THR A 110 -3.67 -1.50 7.48
CA THR A 110 -3.03 -2.79 7.21
C THR A 110 -3.69 -3.61 6.10
N ALA A 111 -4.86 -3.20 5.60
CA ALA A 111 -5.61 -3.90 4.55
C ALA A 111 -5.36 -3.34 3.14
N GLN A 112 -4.47 -2.37 3.00
CA GLN A 112 -4.17 -1.73 1.71
C GLN A 112 -3.62 -2.73 0.69
N GLU A 113 -4.18 -2.72 -0.52
CA GLU A 113 -3.66 -3.53 -1.64
C GLU A 113 -2.74 -2.73 -2.54
N VAL A 114 -3.19 -1.55 -2.96
CA VAL A 114 -2.37 -0.58 -3.69
C VAL A 114 -2.53 0.79 -3.05
N PRO A 115 -1.50 1.27 -2.32
CA PRO A 115 -1.54 2.59 -1.70
C PRO A 115 -1.60 3.71 -2.74
N ILE A 116 -2.37 4.73 -2.43
CA ILE A 116 -2.47 5.99 -3.17
C ILE A 116 -1.95 7.09 -2.26
N VAL A 117 -0.73 7.54 -2.52
CA VAL A 117 -0.03 8.54 -1.70
C VAL A 117 -0.17 9.92 -2.34
N PHE A 118 -0.85 10.82 -1.66
CA PHE A 118 -1.04 12.20 -2.09
C PHE A 118 0.11 13.09 -1.61
N ARG A 119 0.59 13.97 -2.50
CA ARG A 119 1.67 14.91 -2.25
C ARG A 119 1.33 16.29 -2.83
N GLN A 120 1.78 17.34 -2.14
CA GLN A 120 1.53 18.71 -2.59
C GLN A 120 2.49 19.09 -3.73
N CYS A 121 1.96 19.61 -4.85
CA CYS A 121 2.79 20.10 -5.97
C CYS A 121 3.74 21.20 -5.46
N GLY A 122 5.04 21.07 -5.73
CA GLY A 122 6.02 22.14 -5.56
C GLY A 122 6.62 22.21 -4.16
N VAL A 123 5.95 21.59 -3.18
CA VAL A 123 6.45 21.42 -1.82
C VAL A 123 7.05 20.02 -1.65
N ASP A 124 6.29 18.98 -2.03
CA ASP A 124 6.72 17.59 -1.86
C ASP A 124 7.34 16.99 -3.11
N ASP A 125 6.91 17.47 -4.27
CA ASP A 125 7.39 17.02 -5.57
C ASP A 125 7.48 18.21 -6.53
N GLU A 126 8.69 18.75 -6.65
CA GLU A 126 9.01 19.88 -7.52
C GLU A 126 9.07 19.46 -9.00
N PHE A 127 9.30 18.18 -9.29
CA PHE A 127 9.34 17.64 -10.65
C PHE A 127 7.94 17.56 -11.28
N CYS A 128 6.88 17.64 -10.49
CA CYS A 128 5.52 17.73 -11.00
C CYS A 128 5.16 19.11 -11.54
N CYS A 129 5.76 20.19 -11.03
CA CYS A 129 5.31 21.55 -11.35
C CYS A 129 6.15 22.24 -12.44
N ASP A 130 7.35 21.72 -12.75
CA ASP A 130 8.21 22.26 -13.81
C ASP A 130 8.48 21.21 -14.90
N ARG A 131 7.81 21.35 -16.05
CA ARG A 131 7.93 20.44 -17.20
C ARG A 131 9.33 20.39 -17.80
N ASN A 132 10.18 21.38 -17.52
CA ASN A 132 11.56 21.43 -18.01
C ASN A 132 12.57 20.78 -17.06
N ARG A 133 12.15 20.38 -15.85
CA ARG A 133 13.02 19.69 -14.90
C ARG A 133 12.88 18.19 -15.07
N HIS A 134 13.94 17.57 -15.55
CA HIS A 134 14.00 16.12 -15.61
C HIS A 134 14.45 15.59 -14.25
N MET A 135 13.89 14.45 -13.86
CA MET A 135 14.28 13.77 -12.61
C MET A 135 15.76 13.34 -12.60
N GLU A 136 16.43 13.43 -13.75
CA GLU A 136 17.86 13.18 -13.94
C GLU A 136 18.73 14.37 -13.49
N ASP A 137 18.16 15.58 -13.43
CA ASP A 137 18.90 16.83 -13.26
C ASP A 137 19.32 17.09 -11.80
N ASP A 138 18.54 16.62 -10.82
CA ASP A 138 18.79 16.84 -9.39
C ASP A 138 18.71 15.54 -8.59
N VAL A 139 19.89 14.94 -8.36
CA VAL A 139 20.05 13.67 -7.64
C VAL A 139 19.59 13.77 -6.19
N GLU A 140 19.78 14.92 -5.53
CA GLU A 140 19.56 15.03 -4.09
C GLU A 140 18.07 15.23 -3.78
N LYS A 141 17.40 16.11 -4.52
CA LYS A 141 15.93 16.26 -4.43
C LYS A 141 15.20 14.97 -4.77
N ARG A 142 15.72 14.23 -5.76
CA ARG A 142 15.18 12.90 -6.10
C ARG A 142 15.32 11.91 -4.95
N LYS A 143 16.48 11.86 -4.28
CA LYS A 143 16.65 10.99 -3.10
C LYS A 143 15.70 11.39 -1.98
N GLU A 144 15.53 12.68 -1.75
CA GLU A 144 14.61 13.19 -0.73
C GLU A 144 13.17 12.77 -1.04
N MET A 145 12.69 13.02 -2.26
CA MET A 145 11.35 12.60 -2.70
C MET A 145 11.17 11.09 -2.58
N LEU A 146 12.13 10.29 -3.07
CA LEU A 146 12.07 8.83 -2.96
C LEU A 146 12.12 8.35 -1.51
N SER A 147 12.84 9.04 -0.62
CA SER A 147 12.92 8.67 0.79
C SER A 147 11.55 8.77 1.47
N LYS A 148 10.72 9.75 1.07
CA LYS A 148 9.35 9.91 1.59
C LYS A 148 8.47 8.72 1.21
N TYR A 149 8.54 8.25 -0.03
CA TYR A 149 7.81 7.06 -0.48
C TYR A 149 8.39 5.76 0.09
N LEU A 150 9.72 5.67 0.23
CA LEU A 150 10.39 4.51 0.80
C LEU A 150 9.95 4.26 2.24
N ARG A 151 9.80 5.32 3.05
CA ARG A 151 9.31 5.17 4.44
C ARG A 151 7.93 4.54 4.47
N TYR A 152 7.03 4.98 3.59
CA TYR A 152 5.69 4.41 3.47
C TYR A 152 5.76 2.93 3.05
N ALA A 153 6.57 2.62 2.03
CA ALA A 153 6.77 1.26 1.57
C ALA A 153 7.37 0.35 2.66
N ALA A 154 8.34 0.85 3.44
CA ALA A 154 8.97 0.11 4.53
C ALA A 154 7.94 -0.32 5.58
N VAL A 155 7.07 0.60 6.00
CA VAL A 155 6.01 0.26 6.95
C VAL A 155 5.09 -0.84 6.39
N LEU A 156 4.68 -0.76 5.12
CA LEU A 156 3.86 -1.81 4.51
C LEU A 156 4.56 -3.15 4.44
N PHE A 157 5.87 -3.16 4.17
CA PHE A 157 6.67 -4.39 4.19
C PHE A 157 6.82 -4.99 5.59
N ASP A 158 6.63 -4.20 6.65
CA ASP A 158 6.67 -4.67 8.04
C ASP A 158 5.31 -5.24 8.49
N VAL A 159 4.20 -4.68 8.02
CA VAL A 159 2.84 -5.17 8.37
C VAL A 159 2.27 -6.22 7.43
N GLN A 160 2.73 -6.27 6.18
CA GLN A 160 2.23 -7.16 5.14
C GLN A 160 3.37 -8.00 4.57
N GLN A 161 3.09 -9.29 4.37
CA GLN A 161 4.00 -10.19 3.69
C GLN A 161 3.89 -9.98 2.18
N ARG A 162 4.86 -9.25 1.63
CA ARG A 162 4.94 -8.90 0.21
C ARG A 162 6.34 -9.11 -0.35
N PHE A 163 6.41 -9.59 -1.60
CA PHE A 163 7.66 -9.62 -2.38
C PHE A 163 8.06 -8.23 -2.87
N PHE A 164 7.08 -7.43 -3.27
CA PHE A 164 7.25 -6.05 -3.72
C PHE A 164 5.96 -5.28 -3.46
N LEU A 165 5.98 -3.95 -3.64
CA LEU A 165 4.81 -3.10 -3.46
C LEU A 165 4.58 -2.25 -4.72
N VAL A 166 3.37 -2.29 -5.26
CA VAL A 166 2.90 -1.31 -6.25
C VAL A 166 2.21 -0.17 -5.52
N MET A 167 2.55 1.07 -5.86
CA MET A 167 2.03 2.29 -5.24
C MET A 167 1.70 3.32 -6.31
N ILE A 168 0.59 4.03 -6.13
CA ILE A 168 0.24 5.20 -6.94
C ILE A 168 0.63 6.44 -6.15
N ALA A 169 1.42 7.32 -6.75
CA ALA A 169 1.71 8.63 -6.19
C ALA A 169 0.91 9.68 -6.96
N VAL A 170 0.14 10.50 -6.26
CA VAL A 170 -0.65 11.59 -6.85
C VAL A 170 -0.10 12.92 -6.38
N THR A 171 0.12 13.85 -7.31
CA THR A 171 0.60 15.19 -7.01
C THR A 171 -0.14 16.20 -7.88
N GLY A 172 -1.04 16.96 -7.24
CA GLY A 172 -1.96 17.84 -7.95
C GLY A 172 -2.71 17.09 -9.05
N ARG A 173 -2.52 17.53 -10.31
CA ARG A 173 -3.14 16.92 -11.51
C ARG A 173 -2.32 15.81 -12.18
N THR A 174 -1.25 15.35 -11.54
CA THR A 174 -0.38 14.31 -12.10
C THR A 174 -0.34 13.08 -11.21
N PHE A 175 -0.06 11.93 -11.83
CA PHE A 175 0.21 10.70 -11.10
C PHE A 175 1.50 10.03 -11.59
N ARG A 176 2.05 9.17 -10.73
CA ARG A 176 3.08 8.19 -11.06
C ARG A 176 2.69 6.84 -10.47
N VAL A 177 3.19 5.78 -11.08
CA VAL A 177 3.14 4.44 -10.51
C VAL A 177 4.55 4.01 -10.15
N LEU A 178 4.70 3.45 -8.95
CA LEU A 178 5.94 2.98 -8.40
C LEU A 178 5.83 1.48 -8.11
N ARG A 179 6.87 0.74 -8.45
CA ARG A 179 7.11 -0.63 -7.97
C ARG A 179 8.34 -0.63 -7.08
N TRP A 180 8.11 -0.84 -5.79
CA TRP A 180 9.14 -0.97 -4.77
C TRP A 180 9.51 -2.44 -4.57
N ASP A 181 10.75 -2.76 -4.87
CA ASP A 181 11.42 -3.97 -4.40
C ASP A 181 12.26 -3.60 -3.16
N ARG A 182 12.64 -4.58 -2.34
CA ARG A 182 13.46 -4.39 -1.12
C ARG A 182 14.80 -3.68 -1.39
N SER A 183 15.25 -3.62 -2.64
CA SER A 183 16.53 -3.00 -3.05
C SER A 183 16.44 -2.00 -4.21
N ARG A 184 15.29 -1.90 -4.88
CA ARG A 184 15.15 -1.12 -6.12
C ARG A 184 13.77 -0.49 -6.21
N VAL A 185 13.69 0.60 -6.98
CA VAL A 185 12.41 1.22 -7.32
C VAL A 185 12.32 1.40 -8.83
N VAL A 186 11.22 0.95 -9.41
CA VAL A 186 10.84 1.28 -10.79
C VAL A 186 9.73 2.31 -10.69
N MET A 187 9.85 3.42 -11.41
CA MET A 187 8.89 4.52 -11.34
C MET A 187 8.53 5.00 -12.74
N SER A 188 7.26 5.29 -12.97
CA SER A 188 6.81 5.92 -14.20
C SER A 188 7.18 7.40 -14.27
N SER A 189 7.23 7.96 -15.48
CA SER A 189 7.15 9.40 -15.69
C SER A 189 5.84 9.95 -15.10
N ALA A 190 5.85 11.24 -14.73
CA ALA A 190 4.64 11.92 -14.29
C ALA A 190 3.70 12.10 -15.47
N VAL A 191 2.43 11.71 -15.30
CA VAL A 191 1.40 11.86 -16.32
C VAL A 191 0.23 12.65 -15.75
N ASP A 192 -0.27 13.60 -16.54
CA ASP A 192 -1.48 14.35 -16.24
C ASP A 192 -2.71 13.44 -16.41
N TYR A 193 -3.34 13.02 -15.31
CA TYR A 193 -4.49 12.11 -15.34
C TYR A 193 -5.79 12.77 -15.82
N PHE A 194 -5.85 14.10 -15.92
CA PHE A 194 -6.99 14.77 -16.53
C PHE A 194 -6.89 14.73 -18.05
N THR A 195 -5.71 15.00 -18.59
CA THR A 195 -5.46 15.01 -20.04
C THR A 195 -5.36 13.59 -20.60
N ASN A 196 -4.65 12.70 -19.90
CA ASN A 196 -4.45 11.30 -20.27
C ASN A 196 -5.28 10.36 -19.38
N TRP A 197 -6.53 10.73 -19.11
CA TRP A 197 -7.40 9.99 -18.20
C TRP A 197 -7.61 8.53 -18.61
N GLN A 198 -7.58 8.24 -19.92
CA GLN A 198 -7.71 6.88 -20.44
C GLN A 198 -6.58 5.97 -19.95
N LEU A 199 -5.34 6.47 -19.97
CA LEU A 199 -4.18 5.72 -19.48
C LEU A 199 -4.29 5.45 -17.98
N PHE A 200 -4.75 6.43 -17.20
CA PHE A 200 -4.90 6.22 -15.77
C PHE A 200 -6.03 5.22 -15.46
N CYS A 201 -7.15 5.29 -16.19
CA CYS A 201 -8.22 4.28 -16.11
C CYS A 201 -7.71 2.90 -16.50
N ASP A 202 -6.86 2.79 -17.54
CA ASP A 202 -6.27 1.52 -17.95
C ASP A 202 -5.38 0.95 -16.84
N ILE A 203 -4.55 1.76 -16.20
CA ILE A 203 -3.70 1.34 -15.09
C ILE A 203 -4.53 0.83 -13.91
N LEU A 204 -5.56 1.57 -13.51
CA LEU A 204 -6.47 1.17 -12.42
C LEU A 204 -7.19 -0.16 -12.75
N TRP A 205 -7.60 -0.33 -13.99
CA TRP A 205 -8.20 -1.57 -14.46
C TRP A 205 -7.22 -2.75 -14.45
N HIS A 206 -5.97 -2.56 -14.89
CA HIS A 206 -4.94 -3.60 -14.79
C HIS A 206 -4.64 -3.98 -13.34
N ILE A 207 -4.60 -2.99 -12.44
CA ILE A 207 -4.46 -3.22 -11.00
C ILE A 207 -5.62 -4.06 -10.47
N SER A 208 -6.86 -3.77 -10.87
CA SER A 208 -8.03 -4.51 -10.40
C SER A 208 -8.05 -5.95 -10.91
N LEU A 209 -7.57 -6.18 -12.13
CA LEU A 209 -7.37 -7.53 -12.67
C LEU A 209 -6.30 -8.29 -11.90
N ALA A 210 -5.14 -7.66 -11.66
CA ALA A 210 -4.08 -8.25 -10.87
C ALA A 210 -4.59 -8.59 -9.45
N HIS A 211 -5.25 -7.66 -8.77
CA HIS A 211 -5.85 -7.87 -7.45
C HIS A 211 -6.77 -9.08 -7.41
N ARG A 212 -7.72 -9.18 -8.34
CA ARG A 212 -8.74 -10.23 -8.29
C ARG A 212 -8.21 -11.62 -8.69
N TYR A 213 -7.18 -11.66 -9.53
CA TYR A 213 -6.88 -12.86 -10.28
C TYR A 213 -5.44 -13.36 -10.15
N VAL A 214 -4.50 -12.45 -9.94
CA VAL A 214 -3.06 -12.75 -9.77
C VAL A 214 -2.47 -11.77 -8.74
N PRO A 215 -2.87 -11.84 -7.45
CA PRO A 215 -2.42 -10.89 -6.42
C PRO A 215 -0.89 -10.79 -6.30
N GLU A 216 -0.17 -11.85 -6.69
CA GLU A 216 1.29 -11.90 -6.75
C GLU A 216 1.88 -10.84 -7.70
N MET A 217 1.14 -10.41 -8.72
CA MET A 217 1.52 -9.29 -9.59
C MET A 217 1.47 -7.94 -8.88
N LEU A 218 0.72 -7.82 -7.79
CA LEU A 218 0.75 -6.68 -6.87
C LEU A 218 1.68 -6.93 -5.67
N GLY A 219 2.45 -8.03 -5.74
CA GLY A 219 3.48 -8.39 -4.79
C GLY A 219 3.00 -9.13 -3.56
N ALA A 220 1.74 -9.61 -3.51
CA ALA A 220 1.27 -10.48 -2.44
C ALA A 220 2.09 -11.78 -2.39
N ASP A 221 2.43 -12.25 -1.18
CA ASP A 221 3.04 -13.56 -0.99
C ASP A 221 1.94 -14.63 -0.88
N PRO A 222 1.80 -15.56 -1.83
CA PRO A 222 0.75 -16.58 -1.80
C PRO A 222 0.95 -17.62 -0.69
N THR A 223 2.13 -17.65 -0.06
CA THR A 223 2.43 -18.54 1.08
C THR A 223 2.00 -17.95 2.42
N ALA A 224 1.70 -16.65 2.46
CA ALA A 224 1.22 -15.94 3.64
C ALA A 224 -0.28 -15.65 3.52
N VAL A 225 -1.04 -15.97 4.57
CA VAL A 225 -2.48 -15.68 4.63
C VAL A 225 -2.77 -14.89 5.89
N ARG A 226 -3.43 -13.74 5.73
CA ARG A 226 -3.88 -12.93 6.85
C ARG A 226 -4.98 -13.68 7.61
N LEU A 227 -4.79 -13.84 8.93
CA LEU A 227 -5.78 -14.47 9.78
C LEU A 227 -6.79 -13.43 10.27
N SER A 228 -8.08 -13.72 10.12
CA SER A 228 -9.13 -12.92 10.74
C SER A 228 -9.38 -13.39 12.17
N SER A 229 -9.93 -12.51 13.01
CA SER A 229 -10.28 -12.83 14.41
C SER A 229 -11.26 -14.01 14.54
N ARG A 230 -12.00 -14.31 13.46
CA ARG A 230 -12.97 -15.40 13.39
C ARG A 230 -12.31 -16.75 13.05
N ASP A 231 -11.10 -16.75 12.46
CA ASP A 231 -10.37 -17.96 12.09
C ASP A 231 -10.02 -18.81 13.33
N ALA A 232 -10.11 -20.13 13.20
CA ALA A 232 -9.72 -21.05 14.27
C ALA A 232 -8.22 -20.95 14.59
N ARG A 233 -7.37 -20.66 13.59
CA ARG A 233 -5.93 -20.42 13.76
C ARG A 233 -5.66 -19.15 14.56
N TRP A 234 -6.45 -18.10 14.35
CA TRP A 234 -6.38 -16.90 15.18
C TRP A 234 -6.72 -17.22 16.64
N ARG A 235 -7.80 -17.97 16.88
CA ARG A 235 -8.17 -18.39 18.25
C ARG A 235 -7.09 -19.23 18.93
N ARG A 236 -6.42 -20.10 18.18
CA ARG A 236 -5.27 -20.87 18.70
C ARG A 236 -4.10 -19.95 19.04
N MET A 237 -3.80 -18.98 18.17
CA MET A 237 -2.76 -17.97 18.38
C MET A 237 -3.04 -17.13 19.63
N ALA A 238 -4.28 -16.63 19.78
CA ALA A 238 -4.73 -15.88 20.94
C ALA A 238 -4.69 -16.71 22.24
N ALA A 239 -5.07 -18.00 22.17
CA ALA A 239 -4.96 -18.90 23.31
C ALA A 239 -3.49 -19.13 23.71
N ALA A 240 -2.59 -19.28 22.73
CA ALA A 240 -1.15 -19.45 22.98
C ALA A 240 -0.49 -18.20 23.57
N ALA A 241 -1.07 -17.02 23.37
CA ALA A 241 -0.62 -15.78 23.98
C ALA A 241 -1.01 -15.65 25.47
N ASN A 242 -1.98 -16.42 25.94
CA ASN A 242 -2.30 -16.44 27.37
C ASN A 242 -1.18 -17.11 28.15
N GLY A 243 -0.84 -16.54 29.32
CA GLY A 243 0.12 -17.15 30.23
C GLY A 243 -0.36 -18.52 30.70
N HIS A 244 0.57 -19.45 30.80
CA HIS A 244 0.35 -20.77 31.38
C HIS A 244 1.03 -20.84 32.75
N GLY A 245 0.46 -21.58 33.70
CA GLY A 245 1.07 -21.73 35.04
C GLY A 245 2.45 -22.44 35.05
N SER A 246 2.88 -22.97 33.89
CA SER A 246 4.17 -23.59 33.65
C SER A 246 5.17 -22.67 32.92
N ASP A 247 4.80 -21.40 32.70
CA ASP A 247 5.73 -20.40 32.16
C ASP A 247 6.76 -19.99 33.21
N PHE A 248 7.94 -19.58 32.73
CA PHE A 248 9.05 -19.16 33.57
C PHE A 248 9.14 -17.64 33.66
N ASP A 249 9.33 -17.14 34.87
CA ASP A 249 9.68 -15.74 35.10
C ASP A 249 11.10 -15.44 34.61
N GLU A 250 11.45 -14.15 34.57
CA GLU A 250 12.77 -13.67 34.14
C GLU A 250 13.86 -13.83 35.21
N HIS A 251 13.55 -14.43 36.35
CA HIS A 251 14.49 -14.55 37.46
C HIS A 251 15.34 -15.82 37.35
N MET A 252 16.65 -15.63 37.48
CA MET A 252 17.59 -16.75 37.46
C MET A 252 17.33 -17.68 38.65
N ARG A 253 16.93 -18.93 38.35
CA ARG A 253 16.76 -20.00 39.35
C ARG A 253 17.18 -21.35 38.78
N LEU A 254 17.43 -22.31 39.66
CA LEU A 254 17.67 -23.71 39.26
C LEU A 254 16.32 -24.38 39.00
N LEU A 255 16.15 -24.96 37.81
CA LEU A 255 14.96 -25.75 37.47
C LEU A 255 15.11 -27.16 38.05
N GLY A 256 14.04 -27.70 38.62
CA GLY A 256 13.99 -29.10 39.04
C GLY A 256 13.87 -30.03 37.82
N ASP A 257 14.32 -31.29 37.95
CA ASP A 257 14.32 -32.27 36.85
C ASP A 257 12.93 -32.47 36.21
N ASP A 258 11.86 -32.28 36.99
CA ASP A 258 10.46 -32.43 36.55
C ASP A 258 9.84 -31.14 35.94
N GLU A 259 10.47 -29.97 36.10
CA GLU A 259 9.94 -28.68 35.61
C GLU A 259 10.13 -28.47 34.09
N SER A 260 10.92 -29.32 33.42
CA SER A 260 11.23 -29.21 31.98
C SER A 260 10.34 -30.07 31.06
N SER A 261 9.41 -30.84 31.63
CA SER A 261 8.61 -31.83 30.90
C SER A 261 7.42 -31.25 30.13
N GLU A 262 6.98 -30.04 30.45
CA GLU A 262 5.89 -29.35 29.75
C GLU A 262 6.43 -28.29 28.79
N PRO A 263 5.74 -27.96 27.69
CA PRO A 263 6.12 -26.85 26.82
C PRO A 263 5.93 -25.51 27.54
N SER A 264 6.98 -25.07 28.24
CA SER A 264 7.09 -23.82 28.98
C SER A 264 7.72 -22.71 28.13
N THR A 265 7.22 -21.48 28.26
CA THR A 265 7.78 -20.29 27.60
C THR A 265 8.21 -19.26 28.66
N LEU A 266 9.12 -18.36 28.32
CA LEU A 266 9.45 -17.23 29.20
C LEU A 266 8.31 -16.21 29.19
N ASP A 267 7.95 -15.69 30.37
CA ASP A 267 6.85 -14.72 30.53
C ASP A 267 7.02 -13.50 29.63
N HIS A 268 8.25 -12.98 29.49
CA HIS A 268 8.52 -11.84 28.62
C HIS A 268 8.24 -12.15 27.14
N ALA A 269 8.50 -13.38 26.68
CA ALA A 269 8.23 -13.79 25.31
C ALA A 269 6.72 -13.94 25.07
N ARG A 270 5.97 -14.45 26.06
CA ARG A 270 4.50 -14.46 26.03
C ARG A 270 3.91 -13.06 26.05
N ASN A 271 4.45 -12.17 26.88
CA ASN A 271 4.00 -10.78 26.97
C ASN A 271 4.24 -10.05 25.65
N ALA A 272 5.44 -10.15 25.09
CA ALA A 272 5.76 -9.58 23.77
C ALA A 272 4.83 -10.14 22.68
N PHE A 273 4.59 -11.45 22.66
CA PHE A 273 3.66 -12.06 21.69
C PHE A 273 2.21 -11.57 21.90
N ARG A 274 1.76 -11.45 23.15
CA ARG A 274 0.42 -10.93 23.47
C ARG A 274 0.25 -9.48 23.03
N GLU A 275 1.28 -8.65 23.20
CA GLU A 275 1.29 -7.28 22.71
C GLU A 275 1.09 -7.22 21.20
N THR A 276 1.67 -8.16 20.43
CA THR A 276 1.43 -8.25 18.98
C THR A 276 -0.01 -8.60 18.60
N LEU A 277 -0.81 -9.14 19.52
CA LEU A 277 -2.23 -9.47 19.29
C LEU A 277 -3.18 -8.37 19.75
N THR A 278 -2.79 -7.58 20.75
CA THR A 278 -3.62 -6.52 21.36
C THR A 278 -3.37 -5.15 20.75
N SER A 279 -2.19 -4.89 20.15
CA SER A 279 -2.01 -3.76 19.25
C SER A 279 -2.97 -3.96 18.08
N THR A 280 -4.11 -3.31 18.16
CA THR A 280 -5.25 -3.59 17.28
C THR A 280 -4.93 -2.96 15.92
N HIS A 281 -4.83 -3.81 14.90
CA HIS A 281 -4.59 -3.47 13.48
C HIS A 281 -5.78 -2.83 12.77
#